data_AF-A0AAD3B1Y1-F1
#
_entry.id   AF-A0AAD3B1Y1-F1
#
_cell.length_a   1.000
_cell.length_b   1.000
_cell.length_c   1.000
_cell.angle_alpha   90.00
_cell.angle_beta   90.00
_cell.angle_gamma   90.00
#
_symmetry.space_group_name_H-M   'P 1'
#
loop_
_entity.id
_entity.type
_entity.pdbx_description
1 polymer ?
#
loop_
_entity_poly.entity_id
_entity_poly.type
_entity_poly.pdbx_seq_one_letter_code
_entity_poly.pdbx_strand_id
1 'polypeptide(L)' 'MPYLNPNATIPPAKLTWYLLVLQPKDDKSGFLAQAGYNLDNWQVLEQDLRRILLNEATLNK' A
#
# COMPACT_ATOMS: atom_id res chain seq x y z
N MET A 1 -12.57 -3.04 17.59
CA MET A 1 -11.79 -2.33 16.54
C MET A 1 -10.85 -3.37 15.95
N PRO A 2 -10.84 -3.62 14.63
CA PRO A 2 -10.01 -4.68 14.07
C PRO A 2 -8.55 -4.26 14.20
N TYR A 3 -7.85 -4.85 15.17
CA TYR A 3 -6.41 -4.77 15.30
C TYR A 3 -5.84 -5.44 14.06
N LEU A 4 -5.37 -4.64 13.09
CA LEU A 4 -4.61 -5.17 11.96
C LEU A 4 -3.40 -5.88 12.55
N ASN A 5 -3.37 -7.19 12.37
CA ASN A 5 -2.29 -8.02 12.88
C ASN A 5 -0.98 -7.46 12.30
N PRO A 6 0.01 -7.07 13.11
CA PRO A 6 1.29 -6.56 12.60
C PRO A 6 2.04 -7.61 11.75
N ASN A 7 1.66 -8.89 11.88
CA ASN A 7 2.12 -9.99 11.01
C ASN A 7 1.19 -10.25 9.81
N ALA A 8 0.30 -9.32 9.47
CA ALA A 8 -0.52 -9.42 8.28
C ALA A 8 0.40 -9.59 7.06
N THR A 9 0.23 -10.72 6.37
CA THR A 9 1.01 -11.00 5.17
C THR A 9 0.48 -10.14 4.04
N ILE A 10 1.30 -9.17 3.60
CA ILE A 10 1.04 -8.42 2.37
C ILE A 10 1.62 -9.25 1.22
N PRO A 11 0.79 -9.88 0.37
CA PRO A 11 1.31 -10.66 -0.74
C PRO A 11 1.93 -9.71 -1.77
N PRO A 12 3.12 -9.99 -2.31
CA PRO A 12 3.74 -9.17 -3.37
C PRO A 12 2.80 -8.94 -4.55
N ALA A 13 2.01 -9.96 -4.93
CA ALA A 13 1.02 -9.87 -6.00
C ALA A 13 -0.07 -8.81 -5.74
N LYS A 14 -0.42 -8.50 -4.49
CA LYS A 14 -1.36 -7.39 -4.20
C LYS A 14 -0.74 -6.03 -4.45
N LEU A 15 0.58 -5.91 -4.30
CA LEU A 15 1.29 -4.67 -4.59
C LEU A 15 1.49 -4.52 -6.09
N THR A 16 2.05 -5.55 -6.72
CA THR A 16 2.47 -5.50 -8.11
C THR A 16 1.35 -5.74 -9.13
N TRP A 17 0.26 -6.42 -8.78
CA TRP A 17 -0.84 -6.73 -9.72
C TRP A 17 -2.17 -6.07 -9.37
N TYR A 18 -2.23 -5.29 -8.29
CA TYR A 18 -3.47 -4.64 -7.86
C TYR A 18 -3.30 -3.18 -7.44
N LEU A 19 -2.35 -2.87 -6.54
CA LEU A 19 -2.13 -1.49 -6.09
C LEU A 19 -1.39 -0.64 -7.12
N LEU A 20 -0.38 -1.20 -7.77
CA LEU A 20 0.49 -0.49 -8.73
C LEU A 20 0.08 -0.70 -10.19
N VAL A 21 -1.07 -1.33 -10.44
CA VAL A 21 -1.61 -1.58 -11.77
C VAL A 21 -2.93 -0.84 -11.90
N LEU A 22 -3.18 -0.27 -13.08
CA LEU A 22 -4.41 0.43 -13.37
C LEU A 22 -5.61 -0.50 -13.21
N GLN A 23 -6.48 -0.19 -12.25
CA GLN A 23 -7.69 -0.96 -12.01
C GLN A 23 -8.91 -0.23 -12.59
N PRO A 24 -9.90 -0.97 -13.12
CA PRO A 24 -11.13 -0.36 -13.66
C PRO A 24 -12.03 0.26 -12.58
N LYS A 25 -11.78 -0.03 -11.29
CA LYS A 25 -12.55 0.48 -10.15
C LYS A 25 -11.65 0.70 -8.95
N ASP A 26 -11.87 1.81 -8.24
CA ASP A 26 -11.08 2.22 -7.05
C ASP A 26 -9.57 2.21 -7.33
N ASP A 27 -9.19 2.74 -8.50
CA ASP A 27 -7.78 2.79 -8.90
C ASP A 27 -6.98 3.61 -7.90
N LYS A 28 -5.97 2.96 -7.32
CA LYS A 28 -4.98 3.62 -6.46
C LYS A 28 -3.64 3.77 -7.16
N SER A 29 -3.47 3.16 -8.33
CA SER A 29 -2.20 3.17 -9.05
C SER A 29 -1.83 4.59 -9.48
N GLY A 30 -2.79 5.40 -9.94
CA GLY A 30 -2.54 6.79 -10.29
C GLY A 30 -2.07 7.64 -9.09
N PHE A 31 -2.72 7.49 -7.94
CA PHE A 31 -2.35 8.20 -6.71
C PHE A 31 -0.98 7.75 -6.18
N LEU A 32 -0.72 6.44 -6.20
CA LEU A 32 0.55 5.86 -5.79
C LEU A 32 1.70 6.26 -6.75
N ALA A 33 1.43 6.35 -8.05
CA ALA A 33 2.38 6.83 -9.04
C ALA A 33 2.75 8.30 -8.82
N GLN A 34 1.80 9.15 -8.40
CA GLN A 34 2.09 10.54 -8.02
C GLN A 34 3.02 10.63 -6.81
N ALA A 35 2.95 9.68 -5.88
CA ALA A 35 3.89 9.56 -4.77
C ALA A 35 5.23 8.91 -5.17
N GLY A 36 5.40 8.54 -6.44
CA GLY A 36 6.61 7.93 -6.99
C GLY A 36 6.67 6.41 -6.89
N TYR A 37 5.58 5.74 -6.46
CA TYR A 37 5.52 4.29 -6.39
C TYR A 37 5.16 3.66 -7.75
N ASN A 38 5.93 2.64 -8.13
CA ASN A 38 5.87 1.92 -9.38
C ASN A 38 6.26 0.45 -9.14
N LEU A 39 6.14 -0.39 -10.18
CA LEU A 39 6.48 -1.81 -10.10
C LEU A 39 7.96 -2.09 -9.78
N ASP A 40 8.86 -1.13 -10.02
CA ASP A 40 10.29 -1.28 -9.72
C ASP A 40 10.58 -1.10 -8.21
N ASN A 41 9.88 -0.18 -7.56
CA ASN A 41 10.05 0.17 -6.16
C ASN A 41 8.87 -0.28 -5.28
N TRP A 42 8.18 -1.36 -5.67
CA TRP A 42 7.05 -1.92 -4.94
C TRP A 42 7.38 -2.34 -3.50
N GLN A 43 8.64 -2.69 -3.23
CA GLN A 43 9.13 -3.04 -1.89
C GLN A 43 9.13 -1.81 -0.95
N VAL A 44 9.37 -0.61 -1.49
CA VAL A 44 9.31 0.64 -0.72
C VAL A 44 7.86 0.91 -0.29
N LEU A 45 6.91 0.69 -1.21
CA LEU A 45 5.47 0.76 -0.90
C LEU A 45 5.08 -0.25 0.18
N GLU A 46 5.59 -1.48 0.12
CA GLU A 46 5.34 -2.49 1.16
C GLU A 46 5.82 -2.02 2.54
N GLN A 47 7.04 -1.50 2.62
CA GLN A 47 7.62 -1.02 3.87
C GLN A 47 6.85 0.17 4.44
N ASP A 48 6.44 1.11 3.58
CA ASP A 48 5.66 2.28 3.99
C ASP A 48 4.26 1.88 4.48
N LEU A 49 3.59 0.97 3.77
CA LEU A 49 2.32 0.39 4.22
C LEU A 49 2.47 -0.31 5.57
N ARG A 50 3.52 -1.11 5.77
CA ARG A 50 3.80 -1.73 7.08
C ARG A 50 4.04 -0.68 8.14
N ARG A 51 4.79 0.39 7.84
CA ARG A 51 5.02 1.49 8.78
C ARG A 51 3.71 2.18 9.16
N ILE A 52 2.80 2.45 8.21
CA ILE A 52 1.47 3.03 8.48
C ILE A 52 0.59 2.08 9.30
N LEU A 53 0.68 0.76 9.05
CA LEU A 53 -0.06 -0.25 9.80
C LEU A 53 0.42 -0.40 11.24
N LEU A 54 1.73 -0.32 11.47
CA LEU A 54 2.31 -0.37 12.82
C LEU A 54 2.21 0.97 13.56
N ASN A 55 2.26 2.08 12.84
CA ASN A 55 2.18 3.42 13.39
C ASN A 55 0.75 3.91 13.17
N GLU A 56 -0.17 3.38 14.00
CA GLU A 56 -1.59 3.71 14.06
C GLU A 56 -1.90 5.05 13.41
N ALA A 57 -2.40 4.97 12.17
CA ALA A 57 -2.58 6.10 11.28
C ALA A 57 -3.35 7.22 11.97
N THR A 58 -2.62 8.17 12.55
CA THR A 58 -3.14 9.46 12.96
C THR A 58 -3.39 10.22 11.65
N LEU A 59 -4.60 10.03 11.12
CA LEU A 59 -5.23 10.95 10.19
C LEU A 59 -5.31 12.31 10.90
N ASN A 60 -4.25 13.10 10.80
CA ASN A 60 -4.28 14.49 11.20
C ASN A 60 -5.26 15.21 10.25
N LYS A 61 -6.39 15.59 10.82
CA LYS A 61 -7.53 16.26 10.20
C LYS A 61 -7.27 17.76 10.05
#